data_AF-A0A932T4S7-F1
#
_entry.id   AF-A0A932T4S7-F1
#
_cell.length_a   1.000
_cell.length_b   1.000
_cell.length_c   1.000
_cell.angle_alpha   90.00
_cell.angle_beta   90.00
_cell.angle_gamma   90.00
#
_symmetry.space_group_name_H-M   'P 1'
#
loop_
_entity.id
_entity.type
_entity.pdbx_description
1 polymer ?
#
loop_
_entity_poly.entity_id
_entity_poly.type
_entity_poly.pdbx_seq_one_letter_code
_entity_poly.pdbx_strand_id
1 'polypeptide(L)'
;MKKISEIFKKDLEASAEIPNSRREFFKKTAVYSVGAVAAANVLSPVSLRADDKAIIDEAPWGTKLGDLVTKNPYGLPSPYEHNNVRRTTDLLSSGDMYASVSMCPIHESDGIITPNGLFFTRNHGGTAQVDPTEFRLMIHGKVKR
;
A
#
# COMPACT_ATOMS: atom_id res chain seq x y z
N MET A 1 -48.03 -11.21 69.50
CA MET A 1 -48.31 -11.39 68.06
C MET A 1 -48.32 -10.04 67.33
N LYS A 2 -47.19 -9.32 67.23
CA LYS A 2 -47.10 -8.03 66.51
C LYS A 2 -45.72 -7.74 65.91
N LYS A 3 -44.89 -8.78 65.71
CA LYS A 3 -43.47 -8.63 65.30
C LYS A 3 -43.09 -9.37 64.01
N ILE A 4 -44.07 -9.91 63.29
CA ILE A 4 -43.87 -10.60 62.00
C ILE A 4 -44.33 -9.71 60.82
N SER A 5 -45.12 -8.66 61.06
CA SER A 5 -45.67 -7.80 60.00
C SER A 5 -44.72 -6.73 59.46
N GLU A 6 -43.62 -6.43 60.16
CA GLU A 6 -42.65 -5.43 59.67
C GLU A 6 -41.55 -6.04 58.79
N ILE A 7 -41.28 -7.34 58.93
CA ILE A 7 -40.25 -8.03 58.14
C ILE A 7 -40.72 -8.17 56.67
N PHE A 8 -42.01 -8.39 56.43
CA PHE A 8 -42.56 -8.54 55.08
C PHE A 8 -42.84 -7.22 54.33
N LYS A 9 -42.68 -6.05 54.97
CA LYS A 9 -42.83 -4.75 54.28
C LYS A 9 -41.54 -4.23 53.67
N LYS A 10 -40.39 -4.79 54.04
CA LYS A 10 -39.09 -4.29 53.56
C LYS A 10 -38.71 -4.78 52.15
N ASP A 11 -39.41 -5.80 51.64
CA ASP A 11 -39.13 -6.40 50.33
C ASP A 11 -40.03 -5.85 49.20
N LEU A 12 -40.74 -4.74 49.46
CA LEU A 12 -41.66 -4.10 48.51
C LEU A 12 -41.19 -2.72 48.01
N GLU A 13 -39.90 -2.41 48.14
CA GLU A 13 -39.25 -1.44 47.26
C GLU A 13 -38.56 -2.23 46.16
N ALA A 14 -39.37 -2.67 45.19
CA ALA A 14 -38.86 -3.01 43.89
C ALA A 14 -38.03 -1.81 43.41
N SER A 15 -36.71 -1.99 43.39
CA SER A 15 -35.83 -1.15 42.60
C SER A 15 -36.34 -1.29 41.17
N ALA A 16 -37.20 -0.37 40.75
CA ALA A 16 -37.49 -0.17 39.36
C ALA A 16 -36.17 0.22 38.73
N GLU A 17 -35.44 -0.76 38.21
CA GLU A 17 -34.41 -0.54 37.22
C GLU A 17 -35.09 0.24 36.10
N ILE A 18 -34.91 1.56 36.10
CA ILE A 18 -35.28 2.39 34.97
C ILE A 18 -34.50 1.79 33.81
N PRO A 19 -35.15 1.20 32.79
CA PRO A 19 -34.43 0.62 31.69
C PRO A 19 -33.72 1.80 31.02
N ASN A 20 -32.41 1.92 31.23
CA ASN A 20 -31.59 2.92 30.58
C ASN A 20 -31.88 2.80 29.09
N SER A 21 -32.60 3.78 28.55
CA SER A 21 -33.04 3.75 27.18
C SER A 21 -31.80 3.66 26.29
N ARG A 22 -31.81 2.83 25.25
CA ARG A 22 -30.75 2.81 24.23
C ARG A 22 -30.42 4.22 23.74
N ARG A 23 -31.44 5.09 23.66
CA ARG A 23 -31.30 6.51 23.33
C ARG A 23 -30.48 7.28 24.36
N GLU A 24 -30.64 6.97 25.64
CA GLU A 24 -29.91 7.60 26.73
C GLU A 24 -28.46 7.11 26.79
N PHE A 25 -28.21 5.83 26.51
CA PHE A 25 -26.87 5.30 26.27
C PHE A 25 -26.18 6.04 25.13
N PHE A 26 -26.81 6.18 23.95
CA PHE A 26 -26.23 6.93 22.84
C PHE A 26 -26.03 8.42 23.14
N LYS A 27 -26.94 9.05 23.90
CA LYS A 27 -26.75 10.44 24.36
C LYS A 27 -25.54 10.57 25.29
N LYS A 28 -25.38 9.67 26.26
CA LYS A 28 -24.24 9.67 27.18
C LYS A 28 -22.94 9.36 26.41
N THR A 29 -22.92 8.34 25.56
CA THR A 29 -21.76 7.99 24.72
C THR A 29 -21.37 9.13 23.79
N ALA A 30 -22.32 9.83 23.16
CA ALA A 30 -22.04 10.99 22.31
C ALA A 30 -21.36 12.13 23.11
N VAL A 31 -21.83 12.41 24.32
CA VAL A 31 -21.26 13.44 25.21
C VAL A 31 -19.85 13.05 25.66
N TYR A 32 -19.63 11.79 26.04
CA TYR A 32 -18.31 11.30 26.44
C TYR A 32 -17.33 11.19 25.26
N SER A 33 -17.79 10.87 24.05
CA SER A 33 -16.94 10.83 22.85
C SER A 33 -16.45 12.21 22.43
N VAL A 34 -17.27 13.26 22.60
CA VAL A 34 -16.85 14.64 22.32
C VAL A 34 -15.73 15.08 23.27
N GLY A 35 -15.82 14.74 24.56
CA GLY A 35 -14.78 15.05 25.54
C GLY A 35 -13.45 14.31 25.29
N ALA A 36 -13.51 13.03 24.89
CA ALA A 36 -12.33 12.23 24.58
C ALA A 36 -11.59 12.72 23.31
N VAL A 37 -12.33 13.14 22.28
CA VAL A 37 -11.75 13.68 21.04
C VAL A 37 -11.06 15.03 21.29
N ALA A 38 -11.62 15.88 22.16
CA ALA A 38 -11.00 17.16 22.51
C ALA A 38 -9.66 16.97 23.25
N ALA A 39 -9.56 16.02 24.18
CA ALA A 39 -8.32 15.76 24.92
C ALA A 39 -7.22 15.12 24.06
N ALA A 40 -7.58 14.29 23.07
CA ALA A 40 -6.61 13.67 22.16
C ALA A 40 -5.92 14.68 21.22
N ASN A 41 -6.62 15.74 20.80
CA ASN A 41 -6.07 16.79 19.92
C ASN A 41 -5.03 17.69 20.61
N VAL A 42 -4.99 17.75 21.95
CA VAL A 42 -4.02 18.57 22.70
C VAL A 42 -2.64 17.91 22.74
N LEU A 43 -2.57 16.58 22.76
CA LEU A 43 -1.31 15.81 22.86
C LEU A 43 -0.64 15.59 21.49
N SER A 44 -1.42 15.60 20.40
CA SER A 44 -0.92 15.54 19.04
C SER A 44 -1.86 16.33 18.13
N PRO A 45 -1.52 17.57 17.75
CA PRO A 45 -2.35 18.36 16.85
C PRO A 45 -2.23 17.79 15.44
N VAL A 46 -3.01 16.75 15.13
CA VAL A 46 -3.28 16.37 13.74
C VAL A 46 -4.34 17.34 13.24
N SER A 47 -3.91 18.31 12.44
CA SER A 47 -4.82 19.17 11.72
C SER A 47 -5.54 18.32 10.67
N LEU A 48 -6.66 17.70 11.03
CA LEU A 48 -7.59 17.07 10.10
C LEU A 48 -8.31 18.18 9.33
N ARG A 49 -7.59 18.85 8.42
CA ARG A 49 -8.25 19.79 7.52
C ARG A 49 -8.90 18.98 6.40
N ALA A 50 -10.22 19.06 6.33
CA ALA A 50 -11.02 18.51 5.25
C ALA A 50 -11.03 19.45 4.03
N ASP A 51 -9.89 20.08 3.72
CA ASP A 51 -9.74 21.08 2.66
C ASP A 51 -8.69 20.69 1.60
N ASP A 52 -8.21 19.44 1.62
CA ASP A 52 -7.33 18.93 0.58
C ASP A 52 -8.07 18.95 -0.77
N LYS A 53 -7.59 19.79 -1.68
CA LYS A 53 -8.14 19.97 -3.03
C LYS A 53 -8.21 18.67 -3.81
N ALA A 54 -7.28 17.74 -3.59
CA ALA A 54 -7.34 16.42 -4.24
C ALA A 54 -8.53 15.56 -3.78
N ILE A 55 -9.15 15.93 -2.65
CA ILE A 55 -10.32 15.26 -2.06
C ILE A 55 -11.60 16.05 -2.31
N ILE A 56 -11.58 17.37 -2.10
CA ILE A 56 -12.78 18.21 -2.16
C ILE A 56 -13.19 18.62 -3.58
N ASP A 57 -12.22 18.78 -4.48
CA ASP A 57 -12.48 19.18 -5.87
C ASP A 57 -12.64 17.93 -6.75
N GLU A 58 -13.45 18.02 -7.80
CA GLU A 58 -13.59 16.91 -8.75
C GLU A 58 -12.26 16.66 -9.48
N ALA A 59 -11.72 15.45 -9.32
CA ALA A 59 -10.49 15.08 -9.98
C ALA A 59 -10.69 14.94 -11.50
N PRO A 60 -9.77 15.46 -12.35
CA PRO A 60 -9.90 15.36 -13.80
C PRO A 60 -10.02 13.93 -14.35
N TRP A 61 -9.40 12.95 -13.68
CA TRP A 61 -9.49 11.53 -14.04
C TRP A 61 -10.80 10.86 -13.62
N GLY A 62 -11.59 11.50 -12.74
CA GLY A 62 -12.93 11.04 -12.36
C GLY A 62 -14.03 11.47 -13.32
N THR A 63 -13.75 12.43 -14.22
CA THR A 63 -14.77 13.06 -15.09
C THR A 63 -14.59 12.74 -16.58
N LYS A 64 -13.53 12.02 -16.95
CA LYS A 64 -13.19 11.69 -18.34
C LYS A 64 -12.80 10.23 -18.48
N LEU A 65 -13.09 9.64 -19.65
CA LEU A 65 -12.59 8.32 -19.99
C LEU A 65 -11.06 8.36 -20.15
N GLY A 66 -10.43 7.28 -19.71
CA GLY A 66 -8.99 7.07 -19.90
C GLY A 66 -8.65 6.55 -21.28
N ASP A 67 -7.46 5.96 -21.37
CA ASP A 67 -6.93 5.39 -22.60
C ASP A 67 -7.71 4.14 -23.06
N LEU A 68 -7.73 3.92 -24.38
CA LEU A 68 -8.28 2.69 -24.96
C LEU A 68 -7.44 1.48 -24.54
N VAL A 69 -8.07 0.30 -24.44
CA VAL A 69 -7.36 -0.97 -24.17
C VAL A 69 -6.29 -1.30 -25.22
N THR A 70 -6.42 -0.76 -26.43
CA THR A 70 -5.45 -0.94 -27.53
C THR A 70 -4.29 0.04 -27.50
N LYS A 71 -4.24 1.01 -26.57
CA LYS A 71 -3.23 2.08 -26.58
C LYS A 71 -1.81 1.53 -26.45
N ASN A 72 -1.60 0.55 -25.56
CA ASN A 72 -0.30 -0.07 -25.32
C ASN A 72 -0.41 -1.59 -25.52
N PRO A 73 -0.18 -2.12 -26.74
CA PRO A 73 -0.19 -3.56 -27.00
C PRO A 73 0.82 -4.35 -26.16
N TYR A 74 1.91 -3.70 -25.76
CA TYR A 74 2.83 -4.18 -24.72
C TYR A 74 2.87 -3.14 -23.60
N GLY A 75 2.65 -3.58 -22.36
CA GLY A 75 2.51 -2.69 -21.22
C GLY A 75 3.77 -1.85 -20.96
N LEU A 76 3.56 -0.63 -20.46
CA LEU A 76 4.61 0.28 -20.01
C LEU A 76 4.36 0.66 -18.54
N PRO A 77 5.41 0.94 -17.74
CA PRO A 77 5.24 1.46 -16.39
C PRO A 77 4.48 2.80 -16.37
N SER A 78 3.96 3.14 -15.19
CA SER A 78 3.35 4.44 -14.94
C SER A 78 4.32 5.59 -15.26
N PRO A 79 3.85 6.71 -15.84
CA PRO A 79 4.71 7.89 -16.06
C PRO A 79 5.25 8.48 -14.75
N TYR A 80 4.60 8.21 -13.62
CA TYR A 80 5.05 8.66 -12.30
C TYR A 80 6.21 7.83 -11.74
N GLU A 81 6.48 6.64 -12.32
CA GLU A 81 7.56 5.72 -11.93
C GLU A 81 8.79 5.82 -12.86
N HIS A 82 8.96 6.96 -13.55
CA HIS A 82 10.00 7.16 -14.57
C HIS A 82 11.44 7.04 -14.02
N ASN A 83 11.64 7.20 -12.71
CA ASN A 83 12.95 7.07 -12.07
C ASN A 83 13.30 5.62 -11.71
N ASN A 84 12.32 4.71 -11.72
CA ASN A 84 12.53 3.30 -11.44
C ASN A 84 13.15 2.60 -12.66
N VAL A 85 14.46 2.80 -12.82
CA VAL A 85 15.26 2.33 -13.97
C VAL A 85 16.56 1.68 -13.51
N ARG A 86 17.14 0.86 -14.39
CA ARG A 86 18.51 0.36 -14.22
C ARG A 86 19.49 1.53 -14.21
N ARG A 87 20.47 1.48 -13.31
CA ARG A 87 21.47 2.55 -13.14
C ARG A 87 22.88 1.99 -13.37
N THR A 88 23.72 2.77 -14.03
CA THR A 88 25.16 2.48 -14.22
C THR A 88 25.97 3.47 -13.39
N THR A 89 27.18 3.08 -13.00
CA THR A 89 28.11 3.98 -12.29
C THR A 89 29.49 3.91 -12.92
N ASP A 90 30.22 5.01 -12.92
CA ASP A 90 31.59 5.05 -13.44
C ASP A 90 32.55 4.22 -12.57
N LEU A 91 32.22 4.04 -11.28
CA LEU A 91 33.01 3.21 -10.36
C LEU A 91 33.01 1.72 -10.75
N LEU A 92 31.88 1.21 -11.23
CA LEU A 92 31.70 -0.20 -11.58
C LEU A 92 31.81 -0.47 -13.08
N SER A 93 31.91 0.59 -13.88
CA SER A 93 32.15 0.48 -15.30
C SER A 93 33.65 0.49 -15.60
N SER A 94 34.06 -0.31 -16.59
CA SER A 94 35.40 -0.25 -17.18
C SER A 94 35.62 1.01 -18.04
N GLY A 95 34.63 1.91 -18.14
CA GLY A 95 34.59 3.02 -19.11
C GLY A 95 34.11 2.58 -20.50
N ASP A 96 33.99 1.28 -20.74
CA ASP A 96 33.41 0.69 -21.94
C ASP A 96 32.00 0.16 -21.65
N MET A 97 30.98 0.80 -22.23
CA MET A 97 29.58 0.38 -22.06
C MET A 97 29.23 -0.95 -22.73
N TYR A 98 30.02 -1.43 -23.70
CA TYR A 98 29.86 -2.79 -24.21
C TYR A 98 30.31 -3.82 -23.17
N ALA A 99 31.25 -3.45 -22.30
CA ALA A 99 31.83 -4.29 -21.27
C ALA A 99 31.51 -3.84 -19.82
N SER A 100 30.28 -3.38 -19.56
CA SER A 100 29.88 -2.79 -18.28
C SER A 100 28.83 -3.60 -17.50
N VAL A 101 28.43 -3.06 -16.34
CA VAL A 101 27.33 -3.54 -15.49
C VAL A 101 26.29 -2.44 -15.29
N SER A 102 25.00 -2.81 -15.33
CA SER A 102 23.89 -1.99 -14.83
C SER A 102 23.29 -2.66 -13.60
N MET A 103 22.81 -1.86 -12.67
CA MET A 103 22.25 -2.32 -11.40
C MET A 103 20.74 -2.17 -11.36
N CYS A 104 20.07 -3.16 -10.79
CA CYS A 104 18.64 -3.12 -10.48
C CYS A 104 18.36 -2.07 -9.40
N PRO A 105 17.32 -1.24 -9.54
CA PRO A 105 16.89 -0.29 -8.51
C PRO A 105 16.16 -0.99 -7.35
N ILE A 106 16.86 -1.86 -6.62
CA ILE A 106 16.26 -2.70 -5.56
C ILE A 106 15.64 -1.90 -4.41
N HIS A 107 16.07 -0.65 -4.21
CA HIS A 107 15.54 0.25 -3.17
C HIS A 107 14.17 0.84 -3.53
N GLU A 108 13.81 0.85 -4.82
CA GLU A 108 12.50 1.25 -5.34
C GLU A 108 11.59 0.02 -5.57
N SER A 109 12.08 -1.19 -5.27
CA SER A 109 11.36 -2.45 -5.49
C SER A 109 10.80 -3.02 -4.19
N ASP A 110 9.67 -3.72 -4.29
CA ASP A 110 9.08 -4.48 -3.19
C ASP A 110 8.85 -5.94 -3.62
N GLY A 111 8.79 -6.84 -2.64
CA GLY A 111 8.67 -8.27 -2.85
C GLY A 111 9.96 -8.94 -3.37
N ILE A 112 9.80 -10.11 -3.99
CA ILE A 112 10.92 -11.00 -4.35
C ILE A 112 11.11 -11.19 -5.86
N ILE A 113 10.21 -10.65 -6.69
CA ILE A 113 10.24 -10.81 -8.15
C ILE A 113 10.72 -9.52 -8.79
N THR A 114 11.88 -9.58 -9.45
CA THR A 114 12.41 -8.45 -10.22
C THR A 114 11.79 -8.42 -11.62
N PRO A 115 11.17 -7.31 -12.05
CA PRO A 115 10.71 -7.16 -13.44
C PRO A 115 11.87 -7.29 -14.43
N ASN A 116 11.70 -8.03 -15.53
CA ASN A 116 12.76 -8.27 -16.51
C ASN A 116 13.38 -6.97 -17.07
N GLY A 117 12.59 -5.90 -17.22
CA GLY A 117 13.09 -4.58 -17.64
C GLY A 117 14.02 -3.89 -16.64
N LEU A 118 14.05 -4.36 -15.39
CA LEU A 118 14.84 -3.85 -14.27
C LEU A 118 15.93 -4.81 -13.79
N PHE A 119 15.92 -6.06 -14.27
CA PHE A 119 16.93 -7.05 -13.92
C PHE A 119 18.32 -6.55 -14.33
N PHE A 120 19.27 -6.58 -13.39
CA PHE A 120 20.62 -6.07 -13.60
C PHE A 120 21.27 -6.74 -14.83
N THR A 121 22.10 -6.01 -15.58
CA THR A 121 22.78 -6.59 -16.74
C THR A 121 24.27 -6.49 -16.58
N ARG A 122 24.99 -7.52 -17.04
CA ARG A 122 26.44 -7.47 -17.20
C ARG A 122 26.75 -7.97 -18.60
N ASN A 123 27.35 -7.13 -19.41
CA ASN A 123 27.84 -7.50 -20.73
C ASN A 123 29.37 -7.37 -20.79
N HIS A 124 30.03 -8.18 -21.61
CA HIS A 124 31.48 -8.07 -21.92
C HIS A 124 31.74 -7.72 -23.39
N GLY A 125 30.68 -7.57 -24.20
CA GLY A 125 30.76 -7.27 -25.63
C GLY A 125 29.41 -6.80 -26.20
N GLY A 126 28.61 -6.12 -25.38
CA GLY A 126 27.24 -5.73 -25.71
C GLY A 126 26.23 -6.88 -25.62
N THR A 127 24.96 -6.57 -25.93
CA THR A 127 23.87 -7.55 -25.96
C THR A 127 23.68 -8.04 -27.39
N ALA A 128 23.97 -9.32 -27.63
CA ALA A 128 23.82 -9.94 -28.94
C ALA A 128 22.34 -10.07 -29.34
N GLN A 129 22.05 -9.82 -30.62
CA GLN A 129 20.75 -10.13 -31.23
C GLN A 129 20.96 -11.39 -32.08
N VAL A 130 20.28 -12.48 -31.71
CA VAL A 130 20.44 -13.78 -32.35
C VAL A 130 19.10 -14.23 -32.89
N ASP A 131 19.04 -14.56 -34.19
CA ASP A 131 17.85 -15.17 -34.78
C ASP A 131 17.62 -16.55 -34.14
N PRO A 132 16.44 -16.81 -33.54
CA PRO A 132 16.14 -18.11 -32.93
C PRO A 132 16.22 -19.28 -33.92
N THR A 133 15.99 -19.04 -35.22
CA THR A 133 16.06 -20.06 -36.28
C THR A 133 17.51 -20.43 -36.63
N GLU A 134 18.45 -19.51 -36.38
CA GLU A 134 19.88 -19.70 -36.61
C GLU A 134 20.64 -20.15 -35.36
N PHE A 135 20.10 -19.93 -34.16
CA PHE A 135 20.74 -20.31 -32.90
C PHE A 135 21.06 -21.82 -32.84
N ARG A 136 22.29 -22.16 -32.46
CA ARG A 136 22.73 -23.54 -32.21
C ARG A 136 23.54 -23.58 -30.90
N LEU A 137 23.30 -24.60 -30.08
CA LEU A 137 24.08 -24.91 -28.88
C LEU A 137 24.92 -26.17 -29.13
N MET A 138 26.25 -26.06 -29.07
CA MET A 138 27.15 -27.21 -29.19
C MET A 138 27.51 -27.75 -27.81
N ILE A 139 27.30 -29.05 -27.60
CA ILE A 139 27.78 -29.79 -26.42
C ILE A 139 28.90 -30.72 -26.89
N HIS A 140 30.13 -30.52 -26.40
CA HIS A 140 31.30 -31.32 -26.79
C HIS A 140 32.21 -31.63 -25.58
N GLY A 141 33.23 -32.47 -25.77
CA GLY A 141 34.14 -32.94 -24.71
C GLY A 141 33.97 -34.42 -24.39
N LYS A 142 34.28 -34.84 -23.16
CA LYS A 142 34.17 -36.24 -22.72
C LYS A 142 32.74 -36.56 -22.27
N VAL A 143 31.81 -36.49 -23.20
CA VAL A 143 30.38 -36.76 -22.97
C VAL A 143 29.96 -38.07 -23.64
N LYS A 144 29.06 -38.82 -23.00
CA LYS A 144 28.35 -39.89 -23.69
C LYS A 144 27.37 -39.26 -24.67
N ARG A 145 27.24 -39.87 -25.84
CA ARG A 145 26.20 -39.54 -26.82
C ARG A 145 24.95 -40.35 -26.53
#